data_AF-A0A7V7D6Y7-F1
#
_entry.id   AF-A0A7V7D6Y7-F1
#
_cell.length_a   1.000
_cell.length_b   1.000
_cell.length_c   1.000
_cell.angle_alpha   90.00
_cell.angle_beta   90.00
_cell.angle_gamma   90.00
#
_symmetry.space_group_name_H-M   'P 1'
#
loop_
_entity.id
_entity.type
_entity.pdbx_description
1 polymer ?
#
loop_
_entity_poly.entity_id
_entity_poly.type
_entity_poly.pdbx_seq_one_letter_code
_entity_poly.pdbx_strand_id
1 'polypeptide(L)'
;MARKRNLKRSLVIAVFLLAVVGMSCPVLAVSWKVTQVTDNDDYDCNPQISGSNVVWEGEDGNDREIFFWDGDPTSEPINISDNSYDDFSPQISGSNVVWEGEDVSVGDQEIFFWDGTTITQVTDNS
;
A
#
# COMPACT_ATOMS: atom_id res chain seq x y z
N MET A 1 3.98 -77.73 -5.33
CA MET A 1 4.16 -76.28 -5.55
C MET A 1 3.69 -75.96 -6.97
N ALA A 2 2.69 -75.08 -7.10
CA ALA A 2 1.80 -74.92 -8.25
C ALA A 2 2.44 -74.21 -9.47
N ARG A 3 2.33 -74.81 -10.67
CA ARG A 3 1.49 -74.45 -11.85
C ARG A 3 1.98 -73.27 -12.71
N LYS A 4 2.53 -73.62 -13.89
CA LYS A 4 2.71 -72.76 -15.09
C LYS A 4 1.40 -72.12 -15.55
N ARG A 5 1.42 -70.83 -15.95
CA ARG A 5 0.62 -70.27 -17.06
C ARG A 5 1.30 -69.07 -17.72
N ASN A 6 1.82 -69.26 -18.94
CA ASN A 6 2.10 -68.19 -19.90
C ASN A 6 0.77 -67.81 -20.58
N LEU A 7 0.36 -66.54 -20.52
CA LEU A 7 -0.77 -66.02 -21.30
C LEU A 7 -0.29 -65.30 -22.57
N LYS A 8 -1.08 -65.45 -23.63
CA LYS A 8 -0.82 -65.08 -25.02
C LYS A 8 -1.22 -63.62 -25.31
N ARG A 9 -0.47 -63.03 -26.26
CA ARG A 9 -0.79 -61.99 -27.28
C ARG A 9 -2.15 -61.28 -27.21
N SER A 10 -2.14 -59.94 -27.29
CA SER A 10 -2.97 -59.18 -28.26
C SER A 10 -2.56 -57.71 -28.35
N LEU A 11 -2.32 -57.26 -29.59
CA LEU A 11 -2.17 -55.85 -29.98
C LEU A 11 -3.59 -55.24 -30.01
N VAL A 12 -3.83 -54.18 -29.26
CA VAL A 12 -5.02 -53.34 -29.42
C VAL A 12 -4.55 -51.99 -29.94
N ILE A 13 -4.88 -51.71 -31.20
CA ILE A 13 -4.75 -50.39 -31.82
C ILE A 13 -5.86 -49.53 -31.21
N ALA A 14 -5.50 -48.61 -30.32
CA ALA A 14 -6.40 -47.57 -29.85
C ALA A 14 -6.31 -46.39 -30.82
N VAL A 15 -7.35 -46.23 -31.64
CA VAL A 15 -7.61 -45.01 -32.40
C VAL A 15 -8.04 -43.95 -31.38
N PHE A 16 -7.17 -42.97 -31.11
CA PHE A 16 -7.57 -41.81 -30.31
C PHE A 16 -8.35 -40.83 -31.19
N LEU A 17 -9.63 -40.66 -30.85
CA LEU A 17 -10.44 -39.52 -31.24
C LEU A 17 -9.73 -38.21 -30.87
N LEU A 18 -9.89 -37.17 -31.71
CA LEU A 18 -9.52 -35.79 -31.38
C LEU A 18 -10.17 -35.38 -30.05
N ALA A 19 -9.37 -35.39 -28.98
CA ALA A 19 -9.69 -34.69 -27.76
C ALA A 19 -9.23 -33.23 -27.94
N VAL A 20 -10.16 -32.34 -28.21
CA VAL A 20 -9.97 -30.90 -27.94
C VAL A 20 -9.97 -30.75 -26.43
N VAL A 21 -8.83 -31.00 -25.81
CA VAL A 21 -8.57 -30.70 -24.40
C VAL A 21 -7.31 -29.88 -24.38
N GLY A 22 -7.45 -28.57 -24.35
CA GLY A 22 -6.30 -27.69 -24.36
C GLY A 22 -6.71 -26.25 -24.13
N MET A 23 -6.36 -25.76 -22.95
CA MET A 23 -6.45 -24.37 -22.49
C MET A 23 -7.77 -23.96 -21.82
N SER A 24 -8.02 -24.50 -20.63
CA SER A 24 -8.47 -23.58 -19.57
C SER A 24 -7.27 -22.70 -19.24
N CYS A 25 -7.33 -21.42 -19.61
CA CYS A 25 -6.45 -20.43 -19.01
C CYS A 25 -6.70 -20.50 -17.50
N PRO A 26 -5.69 -20.81 -16.64
CA PRO A 26 -5.90 -20.66 -15.22
C PRO A 26 -6.19 -19.17 -15.01
N VAL A 27 -7.44 -18.84 -14.72
CA VAL A 27 -7.76 -17.58 -14.05
C VAL A 27 -6.99 -17.68 -12.74
N LEU A 28 -5.84 -17.02 -12.68
CA LEU A 28 -5.17 -16.76 -11.43
C LEU A 28 -6.19 -15.98 -10.61
N ALA A 29 -6.67 -16.58 -9.53
CA ALA A 29 -7.50 -15.90 -8.57
C ALA A 29 -6.63 -14.80 -7.95
N VAL A 30 -6.72 -13.58 -8.49
CA VAL A 30 -6.22 -12.40 -7.81
C VAL A 30 -7.13 -12.20 -6.61
N SER A 31 -6.64 -12.59 -5.44
CA SER A 31 -7.27 -12.19 -4.18
C SER A 31 -6.69 -10.83 -3.79
N TRP A 32 -7.53 -9.80 -3.80
CA TRP A 32 -7.18 -8.54 -3.18
C TRP A 32 -7.12 -8.73 -1.66
N LYS A 33 -6.01 -8.33 -1.05
CA LYS A 33 -5.87 -8.26 0.41
C LYS A 33 -6.19 -6.83 0.84
N VAL A 34 -7.07 -6.69 1.82
CA VAL A 34 -7.29 -5.41 2.51
C VAL A 34 -6.34 -5.34 3.69
N THR A 35 -5.66 -4.21 3.85
CA THR A 35 -4.77 -3.91 4.98
C THR A 35 -5.32 -2.67 5.67
N GLN A 36 -5.58 -2.77 6.97
CA GLN A 36 -5.84 -1.61 7.83
C GLN A 36 -4.48 -1.01 8.18
N VAL A 37 -4.31 0.30 7.95
CA VAL A 37 -3.03 1.00 8.16
C VAL A 37 -2.96 1.60 9.56
N THR A 38 -4.08 2.08 10.10
CA THR A 38 -4.18 2.66 11.44
C THR A 38 -5.19 1.90 12.31
N ASP A 39 -4.87 1.71 13.59
CA ASP A 39 -5.72 1.05 14.60
C ASP A 39 -5.54 1.77 15.95
N ASN A 40 -6.18 2.93 16.07
CA ASN A 40 -6.16 3.81 17.25
C ASN A 40 -7.56 4.40 17.50
N ASP A 41 -7.69 5.22 18.55
CA ASP A 41 -8.95 5.90 18.90
C ASP A 41 -9.00 7.35 18.35
N ASP A 42 -8.03 7.72 17.52
CA ASP A 42 -7.78 9.07 17.02
C ASP A 42 -8.42 9.27 15.62
N TYR A 43 -8.53 10.53 15.18
CA TYR A 43 -9.08 10.82 13.85
C TYR A 43 -8.01 10.69 12.76
N ASP A 44 -8.15 9.70 11.88
CA ASP A 44 -7.38 9.58 10.63
C ASP A 44 -8.25 9.94 9.41
N CYS A 45 -7.83 10.91 8.60
CA CYS A 45 -8.60 11.39 7.46
C CYS A 45 -7.75 11.91 6.27
N ASN A 46 -8.43 12.25 5.18
CA ASN A 46 -7.85 12.85 3.97
C ASN A 46 -6.63 12.13 3.34
N PRO A 47 -6.64 10.79 3.18
CA PRO A 47 -5.47 10.08 2.68
C PRO A 47 -5.17 10.41 1.21
N GLN A 48 -3.88 10.56 0.90
CA GLN A 48 -3.33 10.59 -0.47
C GLN A 48 -2.38 9.42 -0.67
N ILE A 49 -2.18 9.01 -1.92
CA ILE A 49 -1.32 7.87 -2.26
C ILE A 49 -0.52 8.13 -3.54
N SER A 50 0.75 7.73 -3.52
CA SER A 50 1.60 7.67 -4.70
C SER A 50 2.43 6.38 -4.70
N GLY A 51 2.09 5.44 -5.59
CA GLY A 51 2.72 4.12 -5.59
C GLY A 51 2.28 3.33 -4.35
N SER A 52 3.24 2.94 -3.51
CA SER A 52 2.98 2.29 -2.22
C SER A 52 2.89 3.28 -1.06
N ASN A 53 3.39 4.51 -1.24
CA ASN A 53 3.46 5.50 -0.19
C ASN A 53 2.09 6.15 0.05
N VAL A 54 1.66 6.18 1.30
CA VAL A 54 0.39 6.77 1.74
C VAL A 54 0.70 7.89 2.72
N VAL A 55 0.01 9.01 2.58
CA VAL A 55 0.01 10.11 3.57
C VAL A 55 -1.40 10.43 3.97
N TRP A 56 -1.60 10.87 5.21
CA TRP A 56 -2.92 11.25 5.72
C TRP A 56 -2.78 12.27 6.85
N GLU A 57 -3.89 12.89 7.19
CA GLU A 57 -4.04 13.70 8.39
C GLU A 57 -4.44 12.80 9.55
N GLY A 58 -3.71 12.83 10.67
CA GLY A 58 -3.99 12.08 11.89
C GLY A 58 -3.94 12.97 13.13
N GLU A 59 -4.57 12.59 14.24
CA GLU A 59 -4.35 13.26 15.54
C GLU A 59 -3.26 12.52 16.32
N ASP A 60 -2.35 13.27 16.95
CA ASP A 60 -1.28 12.72 17.80
C ASP A 60 -1.66 12.69 19.31
N GLY A 61 -2.85 13.21 19.62
CA GLY A 61 -3.38 13.43 20.97
C GLY A 61 -3.44 14.90 21.41
N ASN A 62 -2.86 15.83 20.65
CA ASN A 62 -2.88 17.27 20.93
C ASN A 62 -3.44 18.07 19.75
N ASP A 63 -2.94 17.80 18.56
CA ASP A 63 -3.18 18.53 17.32
C ASP A 63 -3.19 17.57 16.12
N ARG A 64 -3.55 18.11 14.95
CA ARG A 64 -3.57 17.36 13.70
C ARG A 64 -2.22 17.41 13.02
N GLU A 65 -1.78 16.26 12.55
CA GLU A 65 -0.45 16.02 12.02
C GLU A 65 -0.51 15.25 10.70
N ILE A 66 0.56 15.32 9.91
CA ILE A 66 0.72 14.55 8.68
C ILE A 66 1.50 13.27 8.97
N PHE A 67 0.85 12.15 8.70
CA PHE A 67 1.47 10.83 8.83
C PHE A 67 1.84 10.27 7.46
N PHE A 68 2.90 9.47 7.43
CA PHE A 68 3.41 8.77 6.25
C PHE A 68 3.57 7.28 6.52
N TRP A 69 3.22 6.46 5.53
CA TRP A 69 3.49 5.02 5.50
C TRP A 69 4.01 4.61 4.13
N ASP A 70 5.04 3.75 4.10
CA ASP A 70 5.75 3.33 2.88
C ASP A 70 5.02 2.25 2.06
N GLY A 71 3.94 1.71 2.62
CA GLY A 71 3.14 0.64 2.02
C GLY A 71 3.59 -0.78 2.39
N ASP A 72 4.62 -0.94 3.22
CA ASP A 72 5.01 -2.23 3.78
C ASP A 72 4.14 -2.54 5.02
N PRO A 73 3.34 -3.62 5.01
CA PRO A 73 2.52 -4.03 6.16
C PRO A 73 3.30 -4.37 7.43
N THR A 74 4.62 -4.36 7.39
CA THR A 74 5.52 -4.55 8.54
C THR A 74 6.17 -3.26 9.04
N SER A 75 6.04 -2.17 8.28
CA SER A 75 6.46 -0.82 8.68
C SER A 75 5.35 -0.14 9.47
N GLU A 76 5.73 0.56 10.53
CA GLU A 76 4.83 1.46 11.25
C GLU A 76 4.74 2.82 10.52
N PRO A 77 3.58 3.49 10.56
CA PRO A 77 3.47 4.89 10.19
C PRO A 77 4.45 5.79 10.96
N ILE A 78 4.88 6.88 10.34
CA ILE A 78 5.65 7.93 11.00
C ILE A 78 4.89 9.26 10.94
N ASN A 79 4.93 10.03 12.02
CA ASN A 79 4.52 11.44 12.00
C ASN A 79 5.65 12.24 11.34
N ILE A 80 5.35 12.94 10.23
CA ILE A 80 6.33 13.75 9.50
C ILE A 80 6.22 15.24 9.78
N SER A 81 5.25 15.69 10.57
CA SER A 81 5.10 17.09 10.95
C SER A 81 5.21 17.37 12.46
N ASP A 82 5.17 16.36 13.35
CA ASP A 82 5.37 16.40 14.83
C ASP A 82 5.80 17.77 15.42
N ASN A 83 4.82 18.63 15.64
CA ASN A 83 5.00 19.98 16.16
C ASN A 83 3.96 20.35 17.23
N SER A 84 3.42 21.58 17.22
CA SER A 84 2.45 22.03 18.23
C SER A 84 1.33 22.89 17.64
N TYR A 85 1.11 22.78 16.34
CA TYR A 85 0.06 23.42 15.58
C TYR A 85 -0.51 22.43 14.56
N ASP A 86 -1.73 22.70 14.11
CA ASP A 86 -2.36 21.78 13.17
C ASP A 86 -1.76 21.87 11.76
N ASP A 87 -1.48 20.71 11.17
CA ASP A 87 -1.10 20.51 9.78
C ASP A 87 -2.19 19.80 8.97
N PHE A 88 -2.38 20.22 7.71
CA PHE A 88 -3.50 19.79 6.89
C PHE A 88 -3.15 19.62 5.41
N SER A 89 -4.11 19.07 4.66
CA SER A 89 -4.13 19.09 3.20
C SER A 89 -2.88 18.45 2.55
N PRO A 90 -2.40 17.27 3.02
CA PRO A 90 -1.19 16.68 2.47
C PRO A 90 -1.40 16.31 1.01
N GLN A 91 -0.33 16.38 0.22
CA GLN A 91 -0.24 15.91 -1.16
C GLN A 91 1.08 15.16 -1.35
N ILE A 92 1.08 14.12 -2.19
CA ILE A 92 2.24 13.24 -2.38
C ILE A 92 2.56 12.98 -3.86
N SER A 93 3.85 12.97 -4.20
CA SER A 93 4.37 12.51 -5.49
C SER A 93 5.70 11.74 -5.31
N GLY A 94 5.69 10.43 -5.56
CA GLY A 94 6.81 9.57 -5.22
C GLY A 94 7.04 9.55 -3.69
N SER A 95 8.20 10.01 -3.25
CA SER A 95 8.54 10.22 -1.82
C SER A 95 8.38 11.66 -1.35
N ASN A 96 8.01 12.58 -2.24
CA ASN A 96 7.88 14.00 -1.95
C ASN A 96 6.49 14.27 -1.38
N VAL A 97 6.42 14.90 -0.21
CA VAL A 97 5.16 15.26 0.46
C VAL A 97 5.13 16.77 0.68
N VAL A 98 3.99 17.40 0.40
CA VAL A 98 3.75 18.81 0.76
C VAL A 98 2.46 18.93 1.55
N TRP A 99 2.38 19.90 2.45
CA TRP A 99 1.20 20.16 3.28
C TRP A 99 1.13 21.63 3.71
N GLU A 100 -0.01 22.01 4.28
CA GLU A 100 -0.27 23.33 4.88
C GLU A 100 -0.02 23.23 6.40
N GLY A 101 0.79 24.12 6.97
CA GLY A 101 1.08 24.19 8.41
C GLY A 101 1.14 25.63 8.91
N GLU A 102 1.04 25.85 10.23
CA GLU A 102 1.06 27.20 10.82
C GLU A 102 2.49 27.73 11.01
N ASP A 103 2.77 28.96 10.57
CA ASP A 103 3.95 29.68 11.02
C ASP A 103 3.66 30.31 12.40
N VAL A 104 4.17 29.66 13.46
CA VAL A 104 4.01 30.11 14.85
C VAL A 104 4.52 31.52 15.14
N SER A 105 5.34 32.12 14.28
CA SER A 105 5.89 33.45 14.49
C SER A 105 4.92 34.57 14.13
N VAL A 106 4.00 34.32 13.19
CA VAL A 106 3.06 35.30 12.62
C VAL A 106 1.60 34.84 12.66
N GLY A 107 1.33 33.54 12.79
CA GLY A 107 0.00 32.95 12.90
C GLY A 107 -0.74 32.84 11.56
N ASP A 108 0.00 32.72 10.45
CA ASP A 108 -0.56 32.40 9.13
C ASP A 108 -0.12 31.01 8.65
N GLN A 109 -0.58 30.61 7.45
CA GLN A 109 -0.35 29.28 6.91
C GLN A 109 0.74 29.28 5.86
N GLU A 110 1.63 28.32 5.96
CA GLU A 110 2.75 28.13 5.05
C GLU A 110 2.77 26.73 4.44
N ILE A 111 3.42 26.62 3.29
CA ILE A 111 3.58 25.34 2.61
C ILE A 111 4.89 24.71 3.04
N PHE A 112 4.80 23.50 3.58
CA PHE A 112 5.95 22.70 3.95
C PHE A 112 6.19 21.59 2.92
N PHE A 113 7.43 21.18 2.78
CA PHE A 113 7.88 20.14 1.87
C PHE A 113 8.80 19.16 2.60
N TRP A 114 8.45 17.87 2.56
CA TRP A 114 9.29 16.77 3.00
C TRP A 114 9.81 15.97 1.80
N ASP A 115 11.13 15.84 1.71
CA ASP A 115 11.83 15.13 0.61
C ASP A 115 12.03 13.62 0.87
N GLY A 116 11.42 13.10 1.94
CA GLY A 116 11.65 11.75 2.47
C GLY A 116 12.68 11.71 3.60
N THR A 117 13.36 12.81 3.88
CA THR A 117 14.37 12.92 4.94
C THR A 117 14.33 14.23 5.72
N THR A 118 14.13 15.35 5.04
CA THR A 118 14.19 16.70 5.62
C THR A 118 12.93 17.47 5.29
N ILE A 119 12.56 18.39 6.19
CA ILE A 119 11.42 19.29 6.04
C ILE A 119 11.96 20.67 5.69
N THR A 120 11.34 21.31 4.70
CA THR A 120 11.64 22.68 4.27
C THR A 120 10.35 23.47 4.17
N GLN A 121 10.29 24.62 4.82
CA GLN A 121 9.24 25.63 4.59
C GLN A 121 9.49 26.28 3.21
N VAL A 122 8.51 26.15 2.31
CA VAL A 122 8.59 26.59 0.90
C VAL A 122 8.14 28.04 0.74
N THR A 123 7.22 28.50 1.58
CA THR A 123 6.67 29.86 1.58
C THR A 123 6.89 30.53 2.95
N ASP A 124 7.10 31.85 2.93
CA ASP A 124 7.29 32.71 4.11
C ASP A 124 6.73 34.09 3.72
N ASN A 125 5.41 34.24 3.85
CA ASN A 125 4.68 35.43 3.47
C ASN A 125 3.98 36.09 4.65
N SER A 126 4.47 37.28 5.04
CA SER A 126 3.79 38.15 6.02
C SER A 126 2.63 38.97 5.44
#